data_AF-A0ABD5SZX6-F1
#
_entry.id   AF-A0ABD5SZX6-F1
#
_cell.length_a   1.000
_cell.length_b   1.000
_cell.length_c   1.000
_cell.angle_alpha   90.00
_cell.angle_beta   90.00
_cell.angle_gamma   90.00
#
_symmetry.space_group_name_H-M   'P 1'
#
loop_
_entity.id
_entity.type
_entity.pdbx_description
1 polymer ?
#
loop_
_entity_poly.entity_id
_entity_poly.type
_entity_poly.pdbx_seq_one_letter_code
_entity_poly.pdbx_strand_id
1 'polypeptide(L)'
;MDEEGGSNDPGEASHGVLWSIRQELERHPVVTKARGFPSESFTEVVAEIAVERWGIGREDATLTVRWFTGETRESKPEFSFHYSDDKTDFGWHHEPNPHVDGWGHFQERSGAGEDDYSYEPFTFPSENPSRLVWEIMAHVSARIQSE
;
A
#
# COMPACT_ATOMS: atom_id res chain seq x y z
N MET A 1 28.15 22.37 -24.35
CA MET A 1 26.82 22.63 -23.78
C MET A 1 26.42 21.33 -23.16
N ASP A 2 26.75 21.21 -21.88
CA ASP A 2 26.55 20.03 -21.07
C ASP A 2 25.07 20.02 -20.64
N GLU A 3 24.26 19.20 -21.30
CA GLU A 3 22.96 18.81 -20.77
C GLU A 3 23.16 17.53 -19.97
N GLU A 4 23.65 17.65 -18.74
CA GLU A 4 23.43 16.62 -17.71
C GLU A 4 21.93 16.64 -17.35
N GLY A 5 21.12 16.07 -18.23
CA GLY A 5 19.79 15.61 -17.87
C GLY A 5 19.98 14.50 -16.85
N GLY A 6 19.94 14.85 -15.56
CA GLY A 6 19.99 13.88 -14.47
C GLY A 6 18.98 12.79 -14.74
N SER A 7 19.48 11.60 -15.11
CA SER A 7 18.67 10.41 -15.28
C SER A 7 18.01 10.15 -13.92
N ASN A 8 16.72 10.48 -13.83
CA ASN A 8 15.95 10.24 -12.63
C ASN A 8 15.65 8.74 -12.63
N ASP A 9 16.46 7.95 -11.93
CA ASP A 9 16.29 6.51 -11.85
C ASP A 9 14.93 6.19 -11.20
N PRO A 10 13.99 5.55 -11.92
CA PRO A 10 12.67 5.24 -11.38
C PRO A 10 12.73 4.36 -10.12
N GLY A 11 13.75 3.51 -10.01
CA GLY A 11 13.99 2.68 -8.83
C GLY A 11 14.35 3.53 -7.61
N GLU A 12 15.29 4.46 -7.76
CA GLU A 12 15.69 5.41 -6.71
C GLU A 12 14.52 6.30 -6.27
N ALA A 13 13.74 6.81 -7.23
CA ALA A 13 12.56 7.63 -6.94
C ALA A 13 11.50 6.84 -6.16
N SER A 14 11.24 5.59 -6.57
CA SER A 14 10.30 4.69 -5.89
C SER A 14 10.78 4.32 -4.49
N HIS A 15 12.09 4.05 -4.33
CA HIS A 15 12.70 3.79 -3.04
C HIS A 15 12.56 4.98 -2.08
N GLY A 16 12.78 6.22 -2.57
CA GLY A 16 12.59 7.43 -1.77
C GLY A 16 11.16 7.61 -1.29
N VAL A 17 10.17 7.26 -2.13
CA VAL A 17 8.76 7.25 -1.73
C VAL A 17 8.48 6.18 -0.67
N LEU A 18 8.95 4.95 -0.88
CA LEU A 18 8.78 3.87 0.09
C LEU A 18 9.43 4.20 1.44
N TRP A 19 10.57 4.89 1.44
CA TRP A 19 11.20 5.37 2.67
C TRP A 19 10.32 6.37 3.41
N SER A 20 9.70 7.30 2.69
CA SER A 20 8.75 8.26 3.27
C SER A 20 7.51 7.55 3.82
N ILE A 21 6.95 6.58 3.08
CA ILE A 21 5.83 5.74 3.52
C ILE A 21 6.17 5.00 4.82
N ARG A 22 7.36 4.38 4.88
CA ARG A 22 7.82 3.68 6.08
C ARG A 22 7.86 4.61 7.29
N GLN A 23 8.37 5.84 7.15
CA GLN A 23 8.39 6.80 8.26
C GLN A 23 6.99 7.19 8.74
N GLU A 24 6.04 7.35 7.81
CA GLU A 24 4.66 7.64 8.17
C GLU A 24 3.99 6.45 8.87
N LEU A 25 4.25 5.23 8.42
CA LEU A 25 3.79 4.02 9.11
C LEU A 25 4.39 3.93 10.52
N GLU A 26 5.69 4.20 10.71
CA GLU A 26 6.33 4.23 12.02
C GLU A 26 5.74 5.31 12.97
N ARG A 27 5.14 6.37 12.42
CA ARG A 27 4.44 7.41 13.20
C ARG A 27 3.00 7.03 13.55
N HIS A 28 2.42 6.01 12.90
CA HIS A 28 1.03 5.64 13.10
C HIS A 28 0.85 4.94 14.45
N PRO A 29 -0.08 5.38 15.33
CA PRO A 29 -0.23 4.83 16.68
C PRO A 29 -0.58 3.36 16.79
N VAL A 30 -1.02 2.71 15.71
CA VAL A 30 -1.33 1.26 15.71
C VAL A 30 -0.28 0.39 15.07
N VAL A 31 0.71 0.98 14.41
CA VAL A 31 1.83 0.23 13.84
C VAL A 31 2.81 -0.06 14.96
N THR A 32 3.20 -1.32 15.11
CA THR A 32 4.22 -1.75 16.08
C THR A 32 5.61 -1.76 15.46
N LYS A 33 5.68 -2.00 14.15
CA LYS A 33 6.92 -2.08 13.40
C LYS A 33 6.67 -1.84 11.91
N ALA A 34 7.59 -1.16 11.23
CA ALA A 34 7.63 -1.14 9.77
C ALA A 34 9.03 -1.45 9.28
N ARG A 35 9.15 -2.24 8.22
CA ARG A 35 10.43 -2.67 7.65
C ARG A 35 10.37 -2.64 6.13
N GLY A 36 11.46 -2.23 5.50
CA GLY A 36 11.62 -2.37 4.06
C GLY A 36 12.14 -3.76 3.69
N PHE A 37 11.66 -4.32 2.57
CA PHE A 37 12.15 -5.55 1.99
C PHE A 37 12.50 -5.39 0.49
N PRO A 38 13.68 -5.87 0.04
CA PRO A 38 14.85 -6.27 0.86
C PRO A 38 15.48 -5.09 1.61
N SER A 39 16.15 -5.31 2.75
CA SER A 39 16.44 -4.27 3.76
C SER A 39 17.20 -3.00 3.31
N GLU A 40 18.04 -3.08 2.28
CA GLU A 40 18.88 -1.95 1.82
C GLU A 40 18.32 -1.24 0.59
N SER A 41 17.66 -1.96 -0.31
CA SER A 41 17.12 -1.46 -1.57
C SER A 41 15.64 -1.83 -1.68
N PHE A 42 14.89 -1.58 -0.61
CA PHE A 42 13.56 -2.14 -0.49
C PHE A 42 12.63 -1.62 -1.57
N THR A 43 11.89 -2.57 -2.16
CA THR A 43 10.86 -2.38 -3.17
C THR A 43 9.46 -2.49 -2.57
N GLU A 44 9.37 -2.91 -1.31
CA GLU A 44 8.14 -2.93 -0.53
C GLU A 44 8.41 -2.61 0.94
N VAL A 45 7.39 -2.12 1.64
CA VAL A 45 7.39 -1.89 3.07
C VAL A 45 6.33 -2.77 3.70
N VAL A 46 6.70 -3.54 4.73
CA VAL A 46 5.76 -4.34 5.52
C VAL A 46 5.68 -3.75 6.92
N ALA A 47 4.46 -3.42 7.34
CA ALA A 47 4.15 -2.95 8.68
C ALA A 47 3.37 -4.00 9.47
N GLU A 48 3.78 -4.24 10.72
CA GLU A 48 3.07 -5.04 11.70
C GLU A 48 2.03 -4.14 12.40
N ILE A 49 0.76 -4.56 12.44
CA ILE A 49 -0.36 -3.77 12.97
C ILE A 49 -0.89 -4.39 14.25
N ALA A 50 -0.90 -3.62 15.33
CA ALA A 50 -1.55 -3.96 16.59
C ALA A 50 -3.05 -3.65 16.52
N VAL A 51 -3.81 -4.51 15.84
CA VAL A 51 -5.26 -4.41 15.67
C VAL A 51 -6.04 -4.43 16.98
N GLU A 52 -5.44 -4.94 18.07
CA GLU A 52 -6.01 -4.86 19.42
C GLU A 52 -6.14 -3.42 19.91
N ARG A 53 -5.35 -2.47 19.37
CA ARG A 53 -5.48 -1.04 19.65
C ARG A 53 -6.74 -0.43 19.05
N TRP A 54 -7.37 -1.12 18.09
CA TRP A 54 -8.69 -0.83 17.59
C TRP A 54 -9.81 -1.62 18.30
N GLY A 55 -9.46 -2.42 19.31
CA GLY A 55 -10.40 -3.27 20.05
C GLY A 55 -10.74 -4.58 19.34
N ILE A 56 -9.93 -5.00 18.37
CA ILE A 56 -10.17 -6.18 17.53
C ILE A 56 -9.21 -7.31 17.90
N GLY A 57 -9.76 -8.53 18.06
CA GLY A 57 -8.98 -9.74 18.33
C GLY A 57 -8.64 -10.50 17.04
N ARG A 58 -7.55 -10.10 16.39
CA ARG A 58 -6.96 -10.76 15.21
C ARG A 58 -5.44 -10.85 15.38
N GLU A 59 -4.84 -11.82 14.72
CA GLU A 59 -3.41 -12.15 14.84
C GLU A 59 -2.71 -11.96 13.49
N ASP A 60 -1.38 -11.83 13.52
CA ASP A 60 -0.53 -11.73 12.32
C ASP A 60 -0.91 -10.61 11.34
N ALA A 61 -1.56 -9.55 11.84
CA ALA A 61 -1.99 -8.43 11.03
C ALA A 61 -0.82 -7.63 10.46
N THR A 62 -0.77 -7.54 9.14
CA THR A 62 0.27 -6.82 8.39
C THR A 62 -0.33 -5.91 7.33
N LEU A 63 0.39 -4.84 7.00
CA LEU A 63 0.15 -4.01 5.84
C LEU A 63 1.41 -3.97 4.97
N THR A 64 1.31 -4.53 3.77
CA THR A 64 2.36 -4.52 2.75
C THR A 64 2.11 -3.41 1.75
N VAL A 65 3.10 -2.56 1.52
CA VAL A 65 3.01 -1.42 0.61
C VAL A 65 4.04 -1.56 -0.48
N ARG A 66 3.60 -1.46 -1.74
CA ARG A 66 4.45 -1.40 -2.93
C ARG A 66 4.24 -0.07 -3.64
N TRP A 67 5.30 0.46 -4.23
CA TRP A 67 5.24 1.71 -4.95
C TRP A 67 6.24 1.73 -6.09
N PHE A 68 5.76 2.15 -7.25
CA PHE A 68 6.53 2.45 -8.44
C PHE A 68 6.12 3.82 -8.98
N THR A 69 7.06 4.76 -9.09
CA THR A 69 6.77 6.13 -9.55
C THR A 69 6.48 6.24 -11.03
N GLY A 70 6.68 5.16 -11.80
CA GLY A 70 6.60 5.16 -13.26
C GLY A 70 7.94 5.46 -13.93
N GLU A 71 8.04 5.12 -15.22
CA GLU A 71 9.28 5.30 -16.00
C GLU A 71 9.64 6.77 -16.25
N THR A 72 8.63 7.65 -16.25
CA THR A 72 8.80 9.07 -16.52
C THR A 72 8.09 9.90 -15.45
N ARG A 73 8.41 11.20 -15.37
CA ARG A 73 7.73 12.13 -14.45
C ARG A 73 6.23 12.33 -14.75
N GLU A 74 5.79 12.00 -15.97
CA GLU A 74 4.41 12.13 -16.42
C GLU A 74 3.63 10.82 -16.26
N SER A 75 4.34 9.72 -15.95
CA SER A 75 3.73 8.42 -15.69
C SER A 75 2.89 8.50 -14.42
N LYS A 76 1.75 7.82 -14.44
CA LYS A 76 0.97 7.59 -13.23
C LYS A 76 1.73 6.62 -12.33
N PRO A 77 1.78 6.85 -11.01
CA PRO A 77 2.41 5.90 -10.11
C PRO A 77 1.60 4.61 -10.06
N GLU A 78 2.28 3.48 -9.96
CA GLU A 78 1.66 2.18 -9.68
C GLU A 78 1.94 1.83 -8.22
N PHE A 79 0.91 1.56 -7.44
CA PHE A 79 1.10 1.27 -6.02
C PHE A 79 0.00 0.37 -5.47
N SER A 80 0.31 -0.31 -4.37
CA SER A 80 -0.68 -1.08 -3.62
C SER A 80 -0.45 -0.97 -2.13
N PHE A 81 -1.55 -1.04 -1.38
CA PHE A 81 -1.58 -1.19 0.07
C PHE A 81 -2.41 -2.44 0.39
N HIS A 82 -1.74 -3.48 0.88
CA HIS A 82 -2.33 -4.80 1.07
C HIS A 82 -2.33 -5.17 2.54
N TYR A 83 -3.51 -5.28 3.13
CA TYR A 83 -3.71 -5.76 4.49
C TYR A 83 -3.96 -7.28 4.50
N SER A 84 -3.35 -7.97 5.45
CA SER A 84 -3.54 -9.41 5.63
C SER A 84 -3.44 -9.76 7.12
N ASP A 85 -4.32 -10.62 7.62
CA ASP A 85 -4.31 -11.17 8.97
C ASP A 85 -4.74 -12.65 8.97
N ASP A 86 -4.95 -13.24 10.15
CA ASP A 86 -5.37 -14.64 10.31
C ASP A 86 -6.73 -14.98 9.66
N LYS A 87 -7.53 -14.00 9.25
CA LYS A 87 -8.92 -14.17 8.77
C LYS A 87 -9.18 -13.58 7.40
N THR A 88 -8.51 -12.49 7.05
CA THR A 88 -8.84 -11.65 5.91
C THR A 88 -7.61 -11.17 5.18
N ASP A 89 -7.81 -10.93 3.90
CA ASP A 89 -6.77 -10.53 2.97
C ASP A 89 -7.39 -9.60 1.93
N PHE A 90 -7.02 -8.32 1.96
CA PHE A 90 -7.58 -7.29 1.08
C PHE A 90 -6.61 -6.14 0.87
N GLY A 91 -6.80 -5.37 -0.20
CA GLY A 91 -5.93 -4.24 -0.50
C GLY A 91 -6.55 -3.19 -1.41
N TRP A 92 -5.89 -2.04 -1.49
CA TRP A 92 -6.17 -0.96 -2.42
C TRP A 92 -5.03 -0.82 -3.40
N HIS A 93 -5.34 -0.87 -4.68
CA HIS A 93 -4.41 -0.92 -5.79
C HIS A 93 -4.65 0.26 -6.72
N HIS A 94 -3.56 0.86 -7.20
CA HIS A 94 -3.58 1.86 -8.24
C HIS A 94 -2.77 1.36 -9.43
N GLU A 95 -3.43 0.59 -10.29
CA GLU A 95 -2.86 -0.01 -11.49
C GLU A 95 -4.00 -0.39 -12.46
N PRO A 96 -3.76 -0.46 -13.77
CA PRO A 96 -4.75 -0.96 -14.71
C PRO A 96 -5.16 -2.40 -14.38
N ASN A 97 -6.45 -2.67 -14.29
CA ASN A 97 -6.99 -3.99 -13.97
C ASN A 97 -8.16 -4.35 -14.91
N PRO A 98 -8.27 -5.60 -15.40
CA PRO A 98 -9.35 -6.00 -16.31
C PRO A 98 -10.75 -6.10 -15.67
N HIS A 99 -10.85 -6.08 -14.34
CA HIS A 99 -12.09 -6.31 -13.57
C HIS A 99 -12.88 -5.03 -13.29
N VAL A 100 -12.25 -3.86 -13.31
CA VAL A 100 -12.92 -2.57 -13.07
C VAL A 100 -12.40 -1.48 -14.02
N ASP A 101 -13.27 -0.52 -14.34
CA ASP A 101 -12.87 0.65 -15.10
C ASP A 101 -12.07 1.63 -14.22
N GLY A 102 -10.90 2.06 -14.70
CA GLY A 102 -10.05 3.03 -14.02
C GLY A 102 -8.73 2.43 -13.55
N TRP A 103 -8.02 3.18 -12.69
CA TRP A 103 -6.73 2.75 -12.12
C TRP A 103 -6.87 2.30 -10.67
N GLY A 104 -7.76 2.94 -9.91
CA GLY A 104 -7.93 2.62 -8.51
C GLY A 104 -8.98 1.53 -8.28
N HIS A 105 -8.62 0.54 -7.47
CA HIS A 105 -9.53 -0.53 -7.10
C HIS A 105 -9.22 -1.10 -5.72
N PHE A 106 -10.25 -1.58 -5.06
CA PHE A 106 -10.18 -2.44 -3.89
C PHE A 106 -10.22 -3.90 -4.37
N GLN A 107 -9.41 -4.75 -3.77
CA GLN A 107 -9.36 -6.19 -4.00
C GLN A 107 -9.48 -6.91 -2.66
N GLU A 108 -10.33 -7.92 -2.56
CA GLU A 108 -10.49 -8.70 -1.33
C GLU A 108 -10.66 -10.18 -1.64
N ARG A 109 -10.05 -11.04 -0.83
CA ARG A 109 -10.24 -12.48 -0.92
C ARG A 109 -11.63 -12.84 -0.38
N SER A 110 -12.50 -13.29 -1.28
CA SER A 110 -13.92 -13.61 -1.02
C SER A 110 -14.17 -15.04 -0.54
N GLY A 111 -13.15 -15.91 -0.51
CA GLY A 111 -13.32 -17.33 -0.23
C GLY A 111 -12.04 -18.09 0.11
N ALA A 112 -12.16 -19.41 0.28
CA ALA A 112 -11.05 -20.30 0.64
C ALA A 112 -10.15 -20.68 -0.55
N GLY A 113 -10.51 -20.29 -1.78
CA GLY A 113 -9.71 -20.54 -2.98
C GLY A 113 -8.70 -19.41 -3.22
N GLU A 114 -7.52 -19.77 -3.73
CA GLU A 114 -6.44 -18.81 -4.01
C GLU A 114 -6.81 -17.77 -5.08
N ASP A 115 -7.79 -18.06 -5.93
CA ASP A 115 -8.23 -17.21 -7.05
C ASP A 115 -9.58 -16.49 -6.80
N ASP A 116 -10.19 -16.66 -5.62
CA ASP A 116 -11.52 -16.14 -5.34
C ASP A 116 -11.46 -14.70 -4.81
N TYR A 117 -11.25 -13.73 -5.71
CA TYR A 117 -11.18 -12.31 -5.37
C TYR A 117 -12.40 -11.51 -5.88
N SER A 118 -12.87 -10.60 -5.04
CA SER A 118 -13.80 -9.55 -5.39
C SER A 118 -13.02 -8.28 -5.74
N TYR A 119 -13.60 -7.46 -6.62
CA TYR A 119 -13.01 -6.20 -7.08
C TYR A 119 -14.06 -5.11 -7.04
N GLU A 120 -13.70 -3.97 -6.46
CA GLU A 120 -14.56 -2.79 -6.41
C GLU A 120 -13.79 -1.56 -6.89
N PRO A 121 -14.38 -0.67 -7.70
CA PRO A 121 -13.70 0.55 -8.11
C PRO A 121 -13.44 1.43 -6.89
N PHE A 122 -12.23 2.00 -6.81
CA PHE A 122 -11.82 2.86 -5.71
C PHE A 122 -11.20 4.15 -6.25
N THR A 123 -11.64 5.29 -5.73
CA THR A 123 -11.04 6.59 -6.08
C THR A 123 -10.17 7.04 -4.92
N PHE A 124 -8.86 7.05 -5.13
CA PHE A 124 -7.93 7.57 -4.13
C PHE A 124 -8.14 9.07 -3.94
N PRO A 125 -8.23 9.57 -2.70
CA PRO A 125 -8.43 10.99 -2.42
C PRO A 125 -7.17 11.84 -2.70
N SER A 126 -6.02 11.20 -2.93
CA SER A 126 -4.71 11.82 -3.09
C SER A 126 -3.73 10.82 -3.70
N GLU A 127 -2.77 11.29 -4.50
CA GLU A 127 -1.60 10.51 -4.93
C GLU A 127 -0.35 10.81 -4.07
N ASN A 128 -0.46 11.73 -3.09
CA ASN A 128 0.60 11.98 -2.12
C ASN A 128 0.81 10.75 -1.21
N PRO A 129 2.00 10.12 -1.21
CA PRO A 129 2.23 8.87 -0.48
C PRO A 129 2.00 8.97 1.02
N SER A 130 2.47 10.06 1.64
CA SER A 130 2.31 10.27 3.08
C SER A 130 0.84 10.39 3.47
N ARG A 131 0.06 11.16 2.70
CA ARG A 131 -1.38 11.28 2.95
C ARG A 131 -2.09 9.94 2.74
N LEU A 132 -1.73 9.19 1.70
CA LEU A 132 -2.32 7.89 1.42
C LEU A 132 -2.16 6.90 2.58
N VAL A 133 -1.00 6.89 3.26
CA VAL A 133 -0.80 6.03 4.44
C VAL A 133 -1.90 6.25 5.49
N TRP A 134 -2.19 7.50 5.86
CA TRP A 134 -3.19 7.80 6.88
C TRP A 134 -4.62 7.48 6.42
N GLU A 135 -4.96 7.79 5.17
CA GLU A 135 -6.28 7.50 4.60
C GLU A 135 -6.51 5.97 4.52
N ILE A 136 -5.51 5.21 4.07
CA ILE A 136 -5.58 3.74 4.00
C ILE A 136 -5.69 3.12 5.38
N MET A 137 -4.94 3.58 6.38
CA MET A 137 -5.07 3.07 7.75
C MET A 137 -6.46 3.31 8.33
N ALA A 138 -7.11 4.43 7.98
CA ALA A 138 -8.51 4.67 8.34
C ALA A 138 -9.46 3.70 7.62
N HIS A 139 -9.23 3.41 6.34
CA HIS A 139 -10.02 2.43 5.58
C HIS A 139 -9.84 1.00 6.10
N VAL A 140 -8.61 0.58 6.41
CA VAL A 140 -8.32 -0.70 7.06
C VAL A 140 -9.14 -0.82 8.33
N SER A 141 -9.02 0.15 9.24
CA SER A 141 -9.76 0.16 10.51
C SER A 141 -11.27 0.05 10.30
N ALA A 142 -11.83 0.85 9.39
CA ALA A 142 -13.26 0.84 9.11
C ALA A 142 -13.74 -0.51 8.56
N ARG A 143 -12.94 -1.14 7.69
CA ARG A 143 -13.28 -2.43 7.07
C ARG A 143 -13.28 -3.55 8.10
N ILE A 144 -12.21 -3.72 8.86
CA ILE A 144 -12.11 -4.79 9.87
C ILE A 144 -13.08 -4.62 11.04
N GLN A 145 -13.57 -3.40 11.30
CA GLN A 145 -14.61 -3.12 12.29
C GLN A 145 -16.03 -3.42 11.77
N SER A 146 -16.21 -3.49 10.46
CA SER A 146 -17.51 -3.75 9.82
C SER A 146 -17.81 -5.24 9.63
N GLU A 147 -16.83 -6.10 9.91
CA GLU A 147 -16.95 -7.56 9.82
C GLU A 147 -17.39 -8.25 11.11
#